data_AF-A0A8T7JC31-F1
#
_entry.id   AF-A0A8T7JC31-F1
#
_cell.length_a   1.000
_cell.length_b   1.000
_cell.length_c   1.000
_cell.angle_alpha   90.00
_cell.angle_beta   90.00
_cell.angle_gamma   90.00
#
_symmetry.space_group_name_H-M   'P 1'
#
loop_
_entity.id
_entity.type
_entity.pdbx_description
1 polymer ?
#
loop_
_entity_poly.entity_id
_entity_poly.type
_entity_poly.pdbx_seq_one_letter_code
_entity_poly.pdbx_strand_id
1 'polypeptide(L)'
;MNQLPVLALRDVVVYPETVVPLFVGRQSSMAAVRYAQEMSGELLLVSQRQAATEAPERSDLYEVGTRANILQMLSLPDGTIKVLVEG
;
A
#
# COMPACT_ATOMS: atom_id res chain seq x y z
N MET A 1 -6.26 16.11 -12.21
CA MET A 1 -6.38 15.66 -10.81
C MET A 1 -5.53 14.41 -10.68
N ASN A 2 -4.53 14.39 -9.79
CA ASN A 2 -3.65 13.23 -9.64
C ASN A 2 -4.35 12.21 -8.71
N GLN A 3 -4.92 11.16 -9.28
CA GLN A 3 -5.54 10.06 -8.51
C GLN A 3 -4.47 8.99 -8.27
N LEU A 4 -4.24 8.63 -7.02
CA LEU A 4 -3.30 7.57 -6.64
C LEU A 4 -4.05 6.37 -6.06
N PRO A 5 -3.65 5.13 -6.41
CA PRO A 5 -4.11 3.94 -5.72
C PRO A 5 -3.69 3.98 -4.25
N VAL A 6 -4.62 3.59 -3.36
CA VAL A 6 -4.40 3.61 -1.90
C VAL A 6 -4.06 2.21 -1.41
N LEU A 7 -2.98 2.10 -0.64
CA LEU A 7 -2.61 0.90 0.09
C LEU A 7 -2.83 1.11 1.59
N ALA A 8 -3.84 0.44 2.15
CA ALA A 8 -4.15 0.51 3.57
C ALA A 8 -3.13 -0.30 4.39
N LEU A 9 -2.43 0.36 5.32
CA LEU A 9 -1.42 -0.24 6.20
C LEU A 9 -2.01 -0.55 7.58
N ARG A 10 -1.71 -1.74 8.10
CA ARG A 10 -2.30 -2.23 9.36
C ARG A 10 -1.42 -1.95 10.57
N ASP A 11 -0.19 -2.42 10.52
CA ASP A 11 0.71 -2.49 11.69
C ASP A 11 1.89 -1.52 11.57
N VAL A 12 1.93 -0.71 10.51
CA VAL A 12 3.06 0.17 10.18
C VAL A 12 2.60 1.53 9.64
N VAL A 13 3.46 2.53 9.86
CA VAL A 13 3.41 3.85 9.22
C VAL A 13 4.73 4.01 8.48
N VAL A 14 4.66 4.34 7.19
CA VAL A 14 5.84 4.61 6.36
C VAL A 14 6.03 6.12 6.30
N TYR A 15 7.25 6.60 6.51
CA TYR A 15 7.60 8.01 6.45
C TYR A 15 8.30 8.36 5.12
N PRO A 16 8.32 9.65 4.74
CA PRO A 16 9.12 10.10 3.59
C PRO A 16 10.57 9.64 3.70
N GLU A 17 11.17 9.30 2.55
CA GLU A 17 12.58 8.87 2.41
C GLU A 17 12.90 7.54 3.11
N THR A 18 11.89 6.78 3.55
CA THR A 18 12.08 5.46 4.16
C THR A 18 11.84 4.33 3.17
N VAL A 19 12.73 3.34 3.15
CA VAL A 19 12.59 2.14 2.32
C VAL A 19 12.13 0.97 3.18
N VAL A 20 10.93 0.45 2.90
CA VAL A 20 10.30 -0.58 3.74
C VAL A 20 9.74 -1.72 2.88
N PRO A 21 10.00 -3.00 3.22
CA PRO A 21 9.34 -4.12 2.57
C PRO A 21 7.93 -4.32 3.15
N LEU A 22 6.91 -4.46 2.28
CA LEU A 22 5.53 -4.74 2.67
C LEU A 22 5.04 -6.05 2.06
N PHE A 23 4.24 -6.79 2.82
CA PHE A 23 3.54 -7.99 2.36
C PHE A 23 2.07 -7.65 2.13
N VAL A 24 1.58 -7.98 0.94
CA VAL A 24 0.26 -7.60 0.46
C VAL A 24 -0.52 -8.87 0.10
N GLY A 25 -1.47 -9.24 0.95
CA GLY A 25 -2.30 -10.45 0.76
C GLY A 25 -3.78 -10.18 0.45
N ARG A 26 -4.26 -8.96 0.69
CA ARG A 26 -5.67 -8.61 0.45
C ARG A 26 -5.92 -8.31 -1.02
N GLN A 27 -6.99 -8.85 -1.60
CA GLN A 27 -7.28 -8.71 -3.03
C GLN A 27 -7.35 -7.25 -3.49
N SER A 28 -8.01 -6.37 -2.72
CA SER A 28 -8.08 -4.94 -3.02
C SER A 28 -6.71 -4.26 -3.01
N SER A 29 -5.87 -4.58 -2.02
CA SER A 29 -4.51 -4.06 -1.92
C SER A 29 -3.59 -4.58 -3.03
N MET A 30 -3.73 -5.86 -3.41
CA MET A 30 -3.00 -6.43 -4.54
C MET A 30 -3.40 -5.77 -5.86
N ALA A 31 -4.69 -5.47 -6.04
CA ALA A 31 -5.17 -4.72 -7.21
C ALA A 31 -4.60 -3.30 -7.25
N ALA A 32 -4.54 -2.61 -6.10
CA ALA A 32 -3.94 -1.28 -6.00
C ALA A 32 -2.46 -1.26 -6.38
N VAL A 33 -1.69 -2.25 -5.91
CA VAL A 33 -0.26 -2.41 -6.25
C VAL A 33 -0.06 -2.69 -7.73
N ARG A 34 -0.83 -3.62 -8.31
CA ARG A 34 -0.74 -3.93 -9.75
C ARG A 34 -1.12 -2.72 -10.61
N TYR A 35 -2.18 -2.01 -10.24
CA TYR A 35 -2.58 -0.78 -10.91
C TYR A 35 -1.48 0.29 -10.84
N ALA A 36 -0.87 0.50 -9.67
CA ALA A 36 0.25 1.43 -9.54
C ALA A 36 1.42 1.05 -10.46
N GLN A 37 1.78 -0.23 -10.51
CA GLN A 37 2.86 -0.74 -11.35
C GLN A 37 2.61 -0.51 -12.86
N GLU A 38 1.37 -0.65 -13.31
CA GLU A 38 0.98 -0.40 -14.70
C GLU A 38 0.99 1.09 -15.07
N MET A 39 0.90 1.98 -14.07
CA MET A 39 0.85 3.43 -14.24
C MET A 39 2.24 4.07 -13.98
N SER A 40 2.40 4.87 -12.93
CA SER A 40 3.65 5.57 -12.60
C SER A 40 4.51 4.87 -11.57
N GLY A 41 4.04 3.76 -10.99
CA GLY A 41 4.65 3.12 -9.83
C GLY A 41 4.34 3.81 -8.50
N GLU A 42 3.53 4.87 -8.49
CA GLU A 42 3.19 5.63 -7.29
C GLU A 42 1.96 5.07 -6.55
N LEU A 43 2.02 5.12 -5.22
CA LEU A 43 0.97 4.72 -4.30
C LEU A 43 0.75 5.81 -3.25
N LEU A 44 -0.43 5.81 -2.62
CA LEU A 44 -0.65 6.49 -1.34
C LEU A 44 -0.75 5.44 -0.23
N LEU A 45 0.19 5.47 0.70
CA LEU A 45 0.23 4.59 1.88
C LEU A 45 -0.54 5.26 3.02
N VAL A 46 -1.60 4.61 3.50
CA VAL A 46 -2.46 5.19 4.55
C VAL A 46 -2.68 4.16 5.65
N SER A 47 -2.39 4.50 6.89
CA SER A 47 -2.62 3.60 8.01
C SER A 47 -4.09 3.51 8.39
N GLN A 48 -4.49 2.36 8.90
CA GLN A 48 -5.81 2.11 9.45
C GLN A 48 -5.88 2.62 10.90
N ARG A 49 -7.05 3.08 11.32
CA ARG A 49 -7.34 3.49 12.70
C ARG A 49 -7.39 2.27 13.63
N GLN A 50 -7.88 1.15 13.13
CA GLN A 50 -8.02 -0.10 13.87
C GLN A 50 -7.35 -1.22 13.07
N ALA A 51 -6.29 -1.80 13.62
CA ALA A 51 -5.55 -2.88 12.96
C ALA A 51 -6.41 -4.14 12.72
N ALA A 52 -7.43 -4.39 13.54
CA ALA A 52 -8.27 -5.58 13.41
C ALA A 52 -9.27 -5.53 12.22
N THR A 53 -9.37 -4.40 11.52
CA THR A 53 -10.33 -4.23 10.42
C THR A 53 -9.82 -4.90 9.14
N GLU A 54 -10.36 -6.07 8.84
CA GLU A 54 -9.98 -6.86 7.65
C GLU A 54 -10.44 -6.22 6.34
N ALA A 55 -11.48 -5.39 6.34
CA ALA A 55 -11.99 -4.69 5.17
C ALA A 55 -12.29 -3.20 5.49
N PRO A 56 -11.24 -2.36 5.66
CA PRO A 56 -11.39 -0.97 6.03
C PRO A 56 -12.07 -0.20 4.92
N GLU A 57 -13.06 0.57 5.31
CA GLU A 57 -13.67 1.60 4.50
C GLU A 57 -12.90 2.91 4.66
N ARG A 58 -13.30 3.95 3.92
CA ARG A 58 -12.64 5.25 3.96
C ARG A 58 -12.62 5.86 5.37
N SER A 59 -13.67 5.66 6.17
CA SER A 59 -13.77 6.13 7.56
C SER A 59 -12.78 5.45 8.49
N ASP A 60 -12.32 4.24 8.16
CA ASP A 60 -11.37 3.47 8.96
C ASP A 60 -9.93 3.87 8.70
N LEU A 61 -9.68 4.74 7.71
CA LEU A 61 -8.35 5.24 7.37
C LEU A 61 -8.09 6.60 8.01
N TYR A 62 -6.82 6.90 8.24
CA TYR A 62 -6.40 8.27 8.51
C TYR A 62 -6.53 9.13 7.25
N GLU A 63 -6.71 10.45 7.43
CA GLU A 63 -6.87 11.38 6.30
C GLU A 63 -5.54 11.77 5.66
N VAL A 64 -4.44 11.55 6.37
CA VAL A 64 -3.07 11.81 5.93
C VAL A 64 -2.33 10.50 5.78
N GLY A 65 -1.53 10.41 4.72
CA GLY A 65 -0.67 9.27 4.42
C GLY A 65 0.60 9.72 3.70
N THR A 66 1.38 8.76 3.26
CA THR A 66 2.68 8.98 2.62
C THR A 66 2.60 8.58 1.16
N ARG A 67 2.96 9.48 0.26
CA ARG A 67 3.05 9.18 -1.18
C ARG A 67 4.33 8.39 -1.41
N ALA A 68 4.24 7.19 -1.94
CA ALA A 68 5.37 6.28 -2.07
C ALA A 68 5.56 5.78 -3.51
N ASN A 69 6.79 5.36 -3.83
CA ASN A 69 7.15 4.70 -5.08
C ASN A 69 7.37 3.21 -4.85
N ILE A 70 6.90 2.36 -5.76
CA ILE A 70 7.26 0.94 -5.80
C ILE A 70 8.66 0.80 -6.41
N LEU A 71 9.63 0.37 -5.60
CA LEU A 71 10.99 0.07 -6.05
C LEU A 71 11.09 -1.35 -6.64
N GLN A 72 10.41 -2.31 -6.03
CA GLN A 72 10.44 -3.71 -6.46
C GLN A 72 9.13 -4.42 -6.12
N MET A 73 8.70 -5.34 -6.98
CA MET A 73 7.55 -6.21 -6.74
C MET A 73 7.93 -7.67 -7.01
N LEU A 74 7.55 -8.56 -6.09
CA LEU A 74 7.73 -10.00 -6.22
C LEU A 74 6.41 -10.72 -5.89
N SER A 75 5.88 -11.46 -6.85
CA SER A 75 4.76 -12.38 -6.62
C SER A 75 5.28 -13.64 -5.94
N LEU A 76 4.68 -14.00 -4.80
CA LEU A 76 5.04 -15.20 -4.05
C LEU A 76 4.19 -16.40 -4.50
N PRO A 77 4.66 -17.65 -4.29
CA PRO A 77 3.95 -18.86 -4.72
C PRO A 77 2.56 -19.06 -4.10
N ASP A 78 2.31 -18.44 -2.94
CA ASP A 78 1.01 -18.46 -2.25
C ASP A 78 0.00 -17.43 -2.81
N GLY A 79 0.41 -16.67 -3.83
CA GLY A 79 -0.41 -15.65 -4.48
C GLY A 79 -0.31 -14.27 -3.84
N THR A 80 0.38 -14.12 -2.71
CA THR A 80 0.63 -12.80 -2.10
C THR A 80 1.72 -12.04 -2.86
N ILE A 81 1.78 -10.73 -2.64
CA ILE A 81 2.80 -9.86 -3.26
C ILE A 81 3.70 -9.30 -2.17
N LYS A 82 5.02 -9.47 -2.32
CA LYS A 82 6.02 -8.72 -1.56
C LYS A 82 6.45 -7.51 -2.37
N VAL A 83 6.27 -6.30 -1.83
CA VAL A 83 6.73 -5.06 -2.46
C VAL A 83 7.82 -4.40 -1.62
N LEU A 84 8.76 -3.75 -2.27
CA LEU A 84 9.67 -2.80 -1.65
C LEU A 84 9.23 -1.40 -2.05
N VAL A 85 8.94 -0.54 -1.09
CA VAL A 85 8.47 0.83 -1.33
C VAL A 85 9.41 1.85 -0.71
N GLU A 86 9.50 3.02 -1.34
CA GLU A 86 10.13 4.23 -0.79
C GLU A 86 9.04 5.27 -0.55
N GLY A 87 8.94 5.77 0.69
CA GLY A 87 7.99 6.81 1.07
C GLY A 87 8.38 8.22 0.67
#